data_AF-Q8JHA4-F1
#
_entry.id   AF-Q8JHA4-F1
#
_cell.length_a   1.000
_cell.length_b   1.000
_cell.length_c   1.000
_cell.angle_alpha   90.00
_cell.angle_beta   90.00
_cell.angle_gamma   90.00
#
_symmetry.space_group_name_H-M   'P 1'
#
loop_
_entity.id
_entity.type
_entity.pdbx_description
1 polymer ?
#
loop_
_entity_poly.entity_id
_entity_poly.type
_entity_poly.pdbx_seq_one_letter_code
_entity_poly.pdbx_strand_id
1 'polypeptide(L)'
;AVEGQHNYLCAGRNDCIIDKIRRKNCPACRYRKCLQAGMNLEARKTKKKIKGIQQTTATGTREAAEAAGNKSVVPASLPQLTPTLVSLLEVIEPEVLYSGYDSTLPDSTWRIMSTLNMLGGRQVVAAVKWAKAIPGFRNLHLDDQMTLLQYSWMFLMA
;
A
#
# COMPACT_ATOMS: atom_id res chain seq x y z
N ALA A 1 4.25 7.46 14.41
CA ALA A 1 3.99 6.11 14.94
C ALA A 1 2.86 5.52 14.14
N VAL A 2 3.12 4.42 13.41
CA VAL A 2 2.14 3.75 12.54
C VAL A 2 0.94 3.31 13.38
N GLU A 3 -0.27 3.75 13.03
CA GLU A 3 -1.51 3.36 13.70
C GLU A 3 -1.80 1.88 13.45
N GLY A 4 -1.27 1.03 14.34
CA GLY A 4 -2.14 0.21 15.17
C GLY A 4 -2.61 -1.15 14.63
N GLN A 5 -1.83 -1.85 13.79
CA GLN A 5 -2.00 -3.30 13.64
C GLN A 5 -1.42 -4.01 14.89
N HIS A 6 -2.06 -3.81 16.05
CA HIS A 6 -1.77 -4.63 17.23
C HIS A 6 -2.36 -6.01 17.00
N ASN A 7 -1.50 -6.97 16.68
CA ASN A 7 -1.90 -8.36 16.54
C ASN A 7 -2.21 -8.93 17.94
N TYR A 8 -3.47 -8.80 18.37
CA TYR A 8 -3.90 -9.32 19.66
C TYR A 8 -4.00 -10.84 19.59
N LEU A 9 -3.05 -11.53 20.23
CA LEU A 9 -3.04 -12.98 20.36
C LEU A 9 -3.63 -13.40 21.72
N CYS A 10 -4.48 -14.42 21.73
CA CYS A 10 -4.95 -15.05 22.95
C CYS A 10 -3.94 -16.11 23.40
N ALA A 11 -3.58 -16.13 24.69
CA ALA A 11 -2.75 -17.18 25.27
C ALA A 11 -3.49 -18.53 25.48
N GLY A 12 -4.80 -18.57 25.22
CA GLY A 12 -5.66 -19.76 25.39
C GLY A 12 -6.46 -20.09 24.14
N ARG A 13 -7.72 -20.56 24.31
CA ARG A 13 -8.57 -21.04 23.20
C ARG A 13 -9.42 -19.95 22.52
N ASN A 14 -9.07 -18.67 22.66
CA ASN A 14 -9.84 -17.52 22.14
C ASN A 14 -11.28 -17.37 22.70
N ASP A 15 -11.57 -17.98 23.86
CA ASP A 15 -12.88 -18.02 24.52
C ASP A 15 -12.88 -17.40 25.93
N CYS A 16 -11.83 -16.64 26.28
CA CYS A 16 -11.71 -16.02 27.60
C CYS A 16 -12.96 -15.24 28.03
N ILE A 17 -13.36 -15.42 29.29
CA ILE A 17 -14.47 -14.69 29.88
C ILE A 17 -14.05 -13.23 30.11
N ILE A 18 -14.84 -12.30 29.56
CA ILE A 18 -14.60 -10.84 29.65
C ILE A 18 -15.63 -10.23 30.60
N ASP A 19 -15.17 -9.84 31.79
CA ASP A 19 -15.95 -9.12 32.80
C ASP A 19 -15.17 -7.89 33.33
N LYS A 20 -15.70 -7.20 34.35
CA LYS A 20 -15.09 -5.96 34.89
C LYS A 20 -13.66 -6.17 35.40
N ILE A 21 -13.34 -7.36 35.90
CA ILE A 21 -12.07 -7.70 36.54
C ILE A 21 -11.07 -8.24 35.51
N ARG A 22 -11.51 -9.20 34.68
CA ARG A 22 -10.69 -9.99 33.75
C ARG A 22 -10.55 -9.38 32.36
N ARG A 23 -11.27 -8.30 32.04
CA ARG A 23 -11.18 -7.63 30.72
C ARG A 23 -9.78 -7.17 30.31
N LYS A 24 -8.84 -7.01 31.27
CA LYS A 24 -7.45 -6.64 30.98
C LYS A 24 -6.56 -7.84 30.67
N ASN A 25 -6.97 -9.06 31.06
CA ASN A 25 -6.16 -10.26 30.95
C ASN A 25 -6.05 -10.77 29.51
N CYS A 26 -7.06 -10.53 28.67
CA CYS A 26 -7.04 -10.97 27.27
C CYS A 26 -7.57 -9.87 26.34
N PRO A 27 -6.68 -9.00 25.82
CA PRO A 27 -7.03 -7.98 24.83
C PRO A 27 -7.66 -8.58 23.56
N ALA A 28 -7.21 -9.76 23.13
CA ALA A 28 -7.71 -10.45 21.93
C ALA A 28 -9.20 -10.81 22.04
N CYS A 29 -9.57 -11.57 23.08
CA CYS A 29 -10.97 -11.95 23.31
C CYS A 29 -11.87 -10.74 23.60
N ARG A 30 -11.32 -9.70 24.27
CA ARG A 30 -12.04 -8.44 24.47
C ARG A 30 -12.34 -7.75 23.15
N TYR A 31 -11.33 -7.58 22.29
CA TYR A 31 -11.47 -6.95 20.99
C TYR A 31 -12.48 -7.70 20.11
N ARG A 32 -12.38 -9.04 20.05
CA ARG A 32 -13.35 -9.88 19.33
C ARG A 32 -14.79 -9.70 19.83
N LYS A 33 -15.01 -9.65 21.15
CA LYS A 33 -16.34 -9.37 21.71
C LYS A 33 -16.84 -7.96 21.37
N CYS A 34 -15.97 -6.96 21.34
CA CYS A 34 -16.35 -5.60 20.90
C CYS A 34 -16.83 -5.60 19.43
N LEU A 35 -16.12 -6.30 18.55
CA LEU A 35 -16.54 -6.44 17.14
C LEU A 35 -17.87 -7.20 17.01
N GLN A 36 -18.05 -8.29 17.77
CA GLN A 36 -19.32 -9.05 17.78
C GLN A 36 -20.50 -8.22 18.28
N ALA A 37 -20.25 -7.26 19.18
CA ALA A 37 -21.26 -6.30 19.63
C ALA A 37 -21.49 -5.15 18.62
N GLY A 38 -20.86 -5.18 17.45
CA GLY A 38 -21.01 -4.17 16.40
C GLY A 38 -20.22 -2.88 16.62
N MET A 39 -19.21 -2.88 17.51
CA MET A 39 -18.36 -1.70 17.70
C MET A 39 -17.40 -1.53 16.52
N ASN A 40 -17.61 -0.48 15.72
CA ASN A 40 -16.75 -0.15 14.59
C ASN A 40 -15.66 0.87 14.98
N LEU A 41 -14.46 0.70 14.41
CA LEU A 41 -13.32 1.59 14.62
C LEU A 41 -13.52 2.99 14.01
N GLU A 42 -14.35 3.09 12.97
CA GLU A 42 -14.63 4.34 12.25
C GLU A 42 -15.31 5.42 13.11
N ALA A 43 -16.02 5.04 14.19
CA ALA A 43 -16.67 5.97 15.10
C ALA A 43 -15.69 6.86 15.89
N ARG A 44 -14.39 6.54 15.90
CA ARG A 44 -13.37 7.34 16.61
C ARG A 44 -12.84 8.54 15.82
N LYS A 45 -13.11 8.65 14.52
CA LYS A 45 -12.59 9.75 13.69
C LYS A 45 -13.29 11.09 13.95
N THR A 46 -14.51 11.10 14.48
CA THR A 46 -15.33 12.33 14.57
C THR A 46 -15.10 13.17 15.85
N LYS A 47 -14.42 12.65 16.88
CA LYS A 47 -14.42 13.27 18.23
C LYS A 47 -13.20 14.11 18.61
N LYS A 48 -12.17 14.21 17.77
CA LYS A 48 -10.94 14.98 18.09
C LYS A 48 -11.00 16.48 17.76
N LYS A 49 -12.09 17.00 17.19
CA LYS A 49 -12.19 18.42 16.76
C LYS A 49 -13.08 19.33 17.60
N ILE A 50 -13.53 18.91 18.79
CA ILE A 50 -14.40 19.74 19.65
C ILE A 50 -13.91 19.73 21.10
N LYS A 51 -12.72 20.30 21.34
CA LYS A 51 -12.32 20.80 22.66
C LYS A 51 -11.24 21.86 22.46
N GLY A 52 -11.69 23.12 22.41
CA GLY A 52 -10.82 24.29 22.41
C GLY A 52 -11.15 25.26 21.28
N ILE A 53 -12.17 26.09 21.49
CA ILE A 53 -12.10 27.56 21.42
C ILE A 53 -13.48 28.10 21.81
N GLN A 54 -13.44 29.01 22.78
CA GLN A 54 -14.57 29.69 23.40
C GLN A 54 -15.31 30.62 22.42
N GLN A 55 -16.60 30.76 22.68
CA GLN A 55 -17.43 31.97 22.57
C GLN A 55 -17.04 33.01 21.52
N THR A 56 -17.93 33.23 20.54
CA THR A 56 -18.50 34.55 20.24
C THR A 56 -19.75 34.44 19.38
N THR A 57 -20.82 35.08 19.88
CA THR A 57 -21.94 35.74 19.18
C THR A 57 -22.85 34.96 18.21
N ALA A 58 -24.13 34.95 18.58
CA ALA A 58 -25.29 34.61 17.78
C ALA A 58 -25.53 35.59 16.61
N THR A 59 -26.07 35.08 15.51
CA THR A 59 -27.29 35.55 14.81
C THR A 59 -27.62 34.55 13.71
N GLY A 60 -28.88 34.13 13.64
CA GLY A 60 -29.32 33.03 12.77
C GLY A 60 -29.78 33.45 11.38
N THR A 61 -29.97 32.45 10.52
CA THR A 61 -31.15 32.22 9.67
C THR A 61 -31.06 30.80 9.11
N ARG A 62 -32.18 30.08 9.15
CA ARG A 62 -32.36 28.74 8.58
C ARG A 62 -32.71 28.92 7.10
N GLU A 63 -32.19 28.06 6.24
CA GLU A 63 -32.92 27.45 5.13
C GLU A 63 -32.14 26.27 4.54
N ALA A 64 -32.89 25.24 4.14
CA ALA A 64 -32.43 23.93 3.71
C ALA A 64 -32.52 23.80 2.19
N ALA A 65 -31.55 23.13 1.56
CA ALA A 65 -31.77 22.10 0.54
C ALA A 65 -30.43 21.63 -0.05
N GLU A 66 -30.38 20.32 -0.30
CA GLU A 66 -29.31 19.53 -0.89
C GLU A 66 -28.92 19.95 -2.31
N ALA A 67 -27.64 19.78 -2.67
CA ALA A 67 -27.26 19.07 -3.88
C ALA A 67 -25.76 18.70 -3.86
N ALA A 68 -25.51 17.47 -4.29
CA ALA A 68 -24.23 16.80 -4.36
C ALA A 68 -23.13 17.59 -5.09
N GLY A 69 -21.90 17.46 -4.59
CA GLY A 69 -20.71 17.91 -5.27
C GLY A 69 -19.47 17.54 -4.47
N ASN A 70 -18.88 16.39 -4.81
CA ASN A 70 -17.58 15.95 -4.31
C ASN A 70 -16.54 17.05 -4.51
N LYS A 71 -16.28 17.86 -3.49
CA LYS A 71 -15.12 18.74 -3.46
C LYS A 71 -13.91 17.90 -3.08
N SER A 72 -13.32 17.29 -4.10
CA SER A 72 -11.93 16.81 -4.05
C SER A 72 -11.07 17.98 -3.56
N VAL A 73 -10.41 17.80 -2.43
CA VAL A 73 -9.38 18.72 -1.94
C VAL A 73 -8.16 18.49 -2.82
N VAL A 74 -8.13 19.13 -3.99
CA VAL A 74 -6.90 19.29 -4.77
C VAL A 74 -6.23 20.56 -4.25
N PRO A 75 -5.02 20.48 -3.66
CA PRO A 75 -4.26 21.68 -3.33
C PRO A 75 -3.93 22.45 -4.62
N ALA A 76 -3.95 23.78 -4.51
CA ALA A 76 -3.67 24.72 -5.58
C ALA A 76 -2.41 24.35 -6.40
N SER A 77 -2.53 24.53 -7.72
CA SER A 77 -1.51 24.34 -8.74
C SER A 77 -0.15 24.93 -8.34
N LEU A 78 0.83 24.06 -8.12
CA LEU A 78 2.24 24.45 -8.11
C LEU A 78 2.71 24.74 -9.55
N PRO A 79 3.63 25.70 -9.74
CA PRO A 79 4.15 26.07 -11.05
C PRO A 79 4.74 24.85 -11.76
N GLN A 80 4.28 24.60 -13.00
CA GLN A 80 4.74 23.52 -13.88
C GLN A 80 6.21 23.73 -14.26
N LEU A 81 7.13 23.17 -13.48
CA LEU A 81 8.52 22.96 -13.89
C LEU A 81 9.01 21.62 -13.32
N THR A 82 8.40 20.53 -13.77
CA THR A 82 8.87 19.16 -13.53
C THR A 82 8.25 18.25 -14.58
N PRO A 83 9.00 17.31 -15.20
CA PRO A 83 8.38 16.30 -16.06
C PRO A 83 7.27 15.60 -15.27
N THR A 84 6.15 15.34 -15.94
CA THR A 84 5.06 14.57 -15.34
C THR A 84 5.57 13.19 -14.93
N LEU A 85 4.91 12.53 -13.98
CA LEU A 85 5.26 11.16 -13.61
C LEU A 85 5.33 10.25 -14.85
N VAL A 86 4.46 10.48 -15.83
CA VAL A 86 4.43 9.76 -17.12
C VAL A 86 5.73 9.99 -17.90
N SER A 87 6.17 11.24 -18.07
CA SER A 87 7.41 11.56 -18.79
C SER A 87 8.66 10.97 -18.09
N LEU A 88 8.66 10.87 -16.76
CA LEU A 88 9.74 10.19 -16.04
C LEU A 88 9.72 8.67 -16.23
N LEU A 89 8.52 8.08 -16.30
CA LEU A 89 8.33 6.65 -16.53
C LEU A 89 8.76 6.25 -17.96
N GLU A 90 8.48 7.07 -18.96
CA GLU A 90 8.94 6.86 -20.35
C GLU A 90 10.48 6.82 -20.45
N VAL A 91 11.18 7.69 -19.71
CA VAL A 91 12.65 7.73 -19.73
C VAL A 91 13.28 6.48 -19.11
N ILE A 92 12.59 5.85 -18.18
CA ILE A 92 13.09 4.67 -17.47
C ILE A 92 12.51 3.37 -18.01
N GLU A 93 11.79 3.37 -19.14
CA GLU A 93 11.17 2.18 -19.71
C GLU A 93 12.18 1.02 -19.87
N PRO A 94 11.86 -0.21 -19.43
CA PRO A 94 12.81 -1.31 -19.51
C PRO A 94 13.05 -1.74 -20.96
N GLU A 95 14.31 -1.98 -21.31
CA GLU A 95 14.67 -2.50 -22.62
C GLU A 95 14.04 -3.87 -22.89
N VAL A 96 13.54 -4.07 -24.12
CA VAL A 96 13.04 -5.37 -24.57
C VAL A 96 14.20 -6.36 -24.63
N LEU A 97 14.10 -7.43 -23.84
CA LEU A 97 15.11 -8.49 -23.80
C LEU A 97 14.73 -9.65 -24.71
N TYR A 98 15.65 -10.02 -25.61
CA TYR A 98 15.48 -11.17 -26.49
C TYR A 98 16.16 -12.40 -25.90
N SER A 99 15.53 -13.56 -26.10
CA SER A 99 16.06 -14.87 -25.71
C SER A 99 17.33 -15.26 -26.46
N GLY A 100 17.59 -14.64 -27.63
CA GLY A 100 18.68 -15.04 -28.52
C GLY A 100 18.47 -16.45 -29.09
N TYR A 101 17.21 -16.88 -29.20
CA TYR A 101 16.85 -18.18 -29.74
C TYR A 101 17.28 -18.32 -31.20
N ASP A 102 17.97 -19.43 -31.50
CA ASP A 102 18.42 -19.78 -32.83
C ASP A 102 17.62 -20.99 -33.33
N SER A 103 16.70 -20.73 -34.27
CA SER A 103 15.83 -21.74 -34.87
C SER A 103 16.55 -22.68 -35.84
N THR A 104 17.82 -22.41 -36.18
CA THR A 104 18.60 -23.28 -37.07
C THR A 104 19.14 -24.51 -36.36
N LEU A 105 19.12 -24.51 -35.03
CA LEU A 105 19.62 -25.60 -34.21
C LEU A 105 18.45 -26.39 -33.60
N PRO A 106 18.59 -27.71 -33.42
CA PRO A 106 17.50 -28.53 -32.88
C PRO A 106 17.16 -28.13 -31.44
N ASP A 107 15.86 -28.14 -31.15
CA ASP A 107 15.32 -27.91 -29.81
C ASP A 107 15.55 -29.13 -28.93
N SER A 108 16.50 -29.00 -28.02
CA SER A 108 16.67 -29.95 -26.91
C SER A 108 16.17 -29.32 -25.62
N THR A 109 15.69 -30.15 -24.69
CA THR A 109 15.28 -29.71 -23.35
C THR A 109 16.37 -28.88 -22.67
N TRP A 110 17.63 -29.30 -22.80
CA TRP A 110 18.76 -28.57 -22.26
C TRP A 110 18.92 -27.17 -22.86
N ARG A 111 18.81 -27.04 -24.18
CA ARG A 111 18.94 -25.74 -24.86
C ARG A 111 17.80 -24.80 -24.46
N ILE A 112 16.56 -25.28 -24.46
CA ILE A 112 15.39 -24.48 -24.04
C ILE A 112 15.57 -24.02 -22.59
N MET A 113 15.91 -24.93 -21.67
CA MET A 113 16.13 -24.58 -20.26
C MET A 113 17.28 -23.58 -20.07
N SER A 114 18.38 -23.76 -20.80
CA SER A 114 19.53 -22.86 -20.74
C SER A 114 19.16 -21.45 -21.22
N THR A 115 18.45 -21.35 -22.36
CA THR A 115 17.96 -20.09 -22.91
C THR A 115 16.98 -19.40 -21.97
N LEU A 116 16.01 -20.14 -21.40
CA LEU A 116 15.06 -19.60 -20.42
C LEU A 116 15.75 -19.12 -19.15
N ASN A 117 16.69 -19.88 -18.61
CA ASN A 117 17.44 -19.49 -17.41
C ASN A 117 18.30 -18.25 -17.67
N MET A 118 18.93 -18.15 -18.84
CA MET A 118 19.69 -16.97 -19.24
C MET A 118 18.79 -15.74 -19.40
N LEU A 119 17.63 -15.89 -20.05
CA LEU A 119 16.65 -14.81 -20.19
C LEU A 119 16.12 -14.35 -18.84
N GLY A 120 15.71 -15.28 -17.97
CA GLY A 120 15.25 -14.97 -16.62
C GLY A 120 16.29 -14.23 -15.79
N GLY A 121 17.56 -14.64 -15.87
CA GLY A 121 18.66 -13.92 -15.21
C GLY A 121 18.81 -12.48 -15.70
N ARG A 122 18.70 -12.25 -17.02
CA ARG A 122 18.75 -10.89 -17.60
C ARG A 122 17.52 -10.06 -17.20
N GLN A 123 16.33 -10.64 -17.18
CA GLN A 123 15.09 -9.98 -16.76
C GLN A 123 15.14 -9.52 -15.31
N VAL A 124 15.64 -10.36 -14.38
CA VAL A 124 15.82 -9.96 -12.97
C VAL A 124 16.74 -8.76 -12.85
N VAL A 125 17.88 -8.78 -13.56
CA VAL A 125 18.84 -7.66 -13.54
C VAL A 125 18.21 -6.38 -14.10
N ALA A 126 17.47 -6.50 -15.20
CA ALA A 126 16.78 -5.37 -15.82
C ALA A 126 15.68 -4.80 -14.89
N ALA A 127 14.87 -5.66 -14.25
CA ALA A 127 13.85 -5.24 -13.29
C ALA A 127 14.43 -4.48 -12.10
N VAL A 128 15.57 -4.93 -11.56
CA VAL A 128 16.26 -4.25 -10.46
C VAL A 128 16.80 -2.89 -10.91
N LYS A 129 17.39 -2.81 -12.11
CA LYS A 129 17.88 -1.53 -12.67
C LYS A 129 16.73 -0.55 -12.88
N TRP A 130 15.62 -1.03 -13.45
CA TRP A 130 14.39 -0.28 -13.67
C TRP A 130 13.82 0.26 -12.35
N ALA A 131 13.61 -0.59 -11.35
CA ALA A 131 13.07 -0.19 -10.06
C ALA A 131 13.95 0.88 -9.38
N LYS A 132 15.28 0.75 -9.48
CA LYS A 132 16.24 1.74 -8.97
C LYS A 132 16.18 3.10 -9.67
N ALA A 133 15.59 3.18 -10.86
CA ALA A 133 15.41 4.41 -11.61
C ALA A 133 14.08 5.12 -11.28
N ILE A 134 13.13 4.41 -10.64
CA ILE A 134 11.85 4.99 -10.20
C ILE A 134 12.08 6.03 -9.10
N PRO A 135 11.56 7.26 -9.26
CA PRO A 135 11.62 8.28 -8.22
C PRO A 135 11.04 7.78 -6.90
N GLY A 136 11.82 7.91 -5.82
CA GLY A 136 11.40 7.52 -4.47
C GLY A 136 11.65 6.05 -4.10
N PHE A 137 11.93 5.15 -5.05
CA PHE A 137 12.17 3.73 -4.73
C PHE A 137 13.39 3.52 -3.81
N ARG A 138 14.49 4.24 -4.07
CA ARG A 138 15.70 4.18 -3.23
C ARG A 138 15.53 4.74 -1.83
N ASN A 139 14.46 5.51 -1.59
CA ASN A 139 14.17 6.09 -0.28
C ASN A 139 13.38 5.12 0.61
N LEU A 140 12.91 4.00 0.06
CA LEU A 140 12.25 2.95 0.82
C LEU A 140 13.27 2.17 1.66
N HIS A 141 12.80 1.53 2.74
CA HIS A 141 13.62 0.62 3.53
C HIS A 141 14.12 -0.53 2.65
N LEU A 142 15.31 -1.08 2.93
CA LEU A 142 15.88 -2.17 2.12
C LEU A 142 14.96 -3.41 2.09
N ASP A 143 14.32 -3.73 3.21
CA ASP A 143 13.35 -4.83 3.29
C ASP A 143 12.14 -4.60 2.37
N ASP A 144 11.66 -3.35 2.28
CA ASP A 144 10.55 -2.99 1.40
C ASP A 144 10.98 -3.03 -0.07
N GLN A 145 12.19 -2.55 -0.40
CA GLN A 145 12.75 -2.67 -1.75
C GLN A 145 12.85 -4.13 -2.19
N MET A 146 13.35 -5.01 -1.31
CA MET A 146 13.46 -6.45 -1.56
C MET A 146 12.09 -7.10 -1.70
N THR A 147 11.14 -6.77 -0.83
CA THR A 147 9.79 -7.32 -0.86
C THR A 147 9.10 -6.92 -2.17
N LEU A 148 9.13 -5.65 -2.54
CA LEU A 148 8.54 -5.17 -3.79
C LEU A 148 9.11 -5.91 -4.99
N LEU A 149 10.44 -6.04 -5.08
CA LEU A 149 11.09 -6.76 -6.16
C LEU A 149 10.68 -8.24 -6.19
N GLN A 150 10.72 -8.95 -5.05
CA GLN A 150 10.40 -10.38 -4.98
C GLN A 150 8.99 -10.71 -5.47
N TYR A 151 7.99 -9.87 -5.16
CA TYR A 151 6.59 -10.14 -5.50
C TYR A 151 6.14 -9.59 -6.84
N SER A 152 6.88 -8.65 -7.44
CA SER A 152 6.43 -7.95 -8.66
C SER A 152 7.29 -8.16 -9.89
N TRP A 153 8.55 -8.59 -9.76
CA TRP A 153 9.50 -8.57 -10.89
C TRP A 153 9.03 -9.38 -12.12
N MET A 154 8.35 -10.52 -11.92
CA MET A 154 7.82 -11.31 -13.04
C MET A 154 6.68 -10.61 -13.78
N PHE A 155 5.83 -9.88 -13.05
CA PHE A 155 4.70 -9.14 -13.64
C PHE A 155 5.14 -7.83 -14.29
N LEU A 156 6.21 -7.20 -13.77
CA LEU A 156 6.75 -5.95 -14.30
C LEU A 156 7.45 -6.11 -15.65
N MET A 157 7.89 -7.32 -15.99
CA MET A 157 8.69 -7.61 -17.18
C MET A 157 7.99 -8.59 -18.13
N ALA A 158 6.67 -8.77 -17.97
CA ALA A 158 5.80 -9.54 -18.86
C ALA A 158 5.23 -8.63 -19.94
#